data_AF-A0A1M4M631-F1
#
_entry.id   AF-A0A1M4M631-F1
#
_cell.length_a   1.000
_cell.length_b   1.000
_cell.length_c   1.000
_cell.angle_alpha   90.00
_cell.angle_beta   90.00
_cell.angle_gamma   90.00
#
_symmetry.space_group_name_H-M   'P 1'
#
loop_
_entity.id
_entity.type
_entity.pdbx_description
1 polymer ?
#
loop_
_entity_poly.entity_id
_entity_poly.type
_entity_poly.pdbx_seq_one_letter_code
_entity_poly.pdbx_strand_id
1 'polypeptide(L)'
;MRRFIIIIALTLVFSFQSVAQSQQAIPQYRIEIDILSRTLYFFENNSITKKYPIAVGKASTQTPIGEYKIINKVVNPYYSKKKIAGGSPQNPLGSRWMGFKPSYGIHGNNNPKSIGTFVSEGCVRMYDKDVKELYEKVTLGTPVMVKYEPIQVKNDIEKANPIIIVYPDTYKQVSNLANLVDEKLIELSLIDKIDANRLNALKKLLNKELVFFSDKWVYMINGNYITNDVVIKDADLYVNLDKICSYLNIDIVATESIETVQILNNNIPIIENEGSRYVTVSSLENNLGGIHKINREQQLINLDLSYILYNSKFVKGGIIDIEGEAAISLDALDNMFYGKLSSSKDKASVIVNNKEIECNIVNNKPYIYLKDFIAQTNFKLNTYTKDKYIEIFSDAYAIYYGITYKGIISNRDFFIPRELLIKMLSDYQIDPFDNCDCLATIQILLQENELYYNISRLPNCYKVTKKYYNTIFFLDKKMCP
;
A
#
# COMPACT_ATOMS: atom_id res chain seq x y z
N MET A 1 -33.24 22.61 -78.86
CA MET A 1 -32.37 23.77 -78.55
C MET A 1 -32.14 23.83 -77.04
N ARG A 2 -30.89 24.16 -76.62
CA ARG A 2 -30.39 24.41 -75.24
C ARG A 2 -30.19 23.16 -74.38
N ARG A 3 -28.98 22.57 -74.29
CA ARG A 3 -27.78 22.96 -73.51
C ARG A 3 -28.09 23.25 -72.04
N PHE A 4 -27.72 22.32 -71.16
CA PHE A 4 -27.30 22.60 -69.78
C PHE A 4 -26.06 21.76 -69.44
N ILE A 5 -24.94 22.46 -69.31
CA ILE A 5 -23.74 22.08 -68.56
C ILE A 5 -23.99 22.52 -67.11
N ILE A 6 -23.50 21.79 -66.10
CA ILE A 6 -22.87 22.29 -64.85
C ILE A 6 -22.82 21.18 -63.77
N ILE A 7 -21.61 20.63 -63.55
CA ILE A 7 -20.74 20.75 -62.34
C ILE A 7 -20.90 19.57 -61.37
N ILE A 8 -19.90 18.68 -61.42
CA ILE A 8 -19.57 17.68 -60.41
C ILE A 8 -19.00 18.41 -59.19
N ALA A 9 -19.77 18.47 -58.10
CA ALA A 9 -19.29 18.93 -56.81
C ALA A 9 -18.57 17.78 -56.10
N LEU A 10 -17.23 17.79 -56.16
CA LEU A 10 -16.36 16.90 -55.40
C LEU A 10 -16.36 17.39 -53.94
N THR A 11 -17.19 16.81 -53.08
CA THR A 11 -17.15 17.06 -51.63
C THR A 11 -15.95 16.33 -51.03
N LEU A 12 -14.81 17.02 -50.96
CA LEU A 12 -13.67 16.66 -50.11
C LEU A 12 -14.10 16.77 -48.65
N VAL A 13 -14.47 15.64 -48.05
CA VAL A 13 -14.63 15.51 -46.60
C VAL A 13 -13.22 15.55 -46.00
N PHE A 14 -12.75 16.75 -45.64
CA PHE A 14 -11.59 16.88 -44.77
C PHE A 14 -11.98 16.43 -43.36
N SER A 15 -11.69 15.17 -43.07
CA SER A 15 -11.71 14.63 -41.71
C SER A 15 -10.64 15.34 -40.90
N PHE A 16 -11.01 16.42 -40.22
CA PHE A 16 -10.20 16.96 -39.12
C PHE A 16 -10.22 15.93 -38.00
N GLN A 17 -9.29 14.99 -38.02
CA GLN A 17 -8.93 14.23 -36.84
C GLN A 17 -8.30 15.23 -35.86
N SER A 18 -9.08 15.66 -34.88
CA SER A 18 -8.56 16.36 -33.72
C SER A 18 -7.58 15.42 -33.02
N VAL A 19 -6.29 15.66 -33.22
CA VAL A 19 -5.25 15.12 -32.34
C VAL A 19 -5.56 15.70 -30.96
N ALA A 20 -6.15 14.88 -30.08
CA ALA A 20 -6.33 15.23 -28.69
C ALA A 20 -4.94 15.38 -28.08
N GLN A 21 -4.43 16.61 -28.08
CA GLN A 21 -3.20 16.96 -27.41
C GLN A 21 -3.43 16.69 -25.92
N SER A 22 -2.76 15.69 -25.36
CA SER A 22 -2.88 15.31 -23.96
C SER A 22 -2.38 16.47 -23.09
N GLN A 23 -3.27 17.37 -22.71
CA GLN A 23 -2.98 18.43 -21.78
C GLN A 23 -2.73 17.77 -20.42
N GLN A 24 -1.53 17.97 -19.87
CA GLN A 24 -1.10 17.38 -18.61
C GLN A 24 -2.10 17.79 -17.51
N ALA A 25 -2.96 16.86 -17.10
CA ALA A 25 -3.95 17.13 -16.07
C ALA A 25 -3.23 17.44 -14.76
N ILE A 26 -3.48 18.61 -14.18
CA ILE A 26 -2.97 18.96 -12.85
C ILE A 26 -3.55 17.93 -11.87
N PRO A 27 -2.71 17.22 -11.09
CA PRO A 27 -3.19 16.20 -10.17
C PRO A 27 -4.17 16.81 -9.16
N GLN A 28 -5.33 16.17 -9.02
CA GLN A 28 -6.35 16.59 -8.08
C GLN A 28 -6.11 15.90 -6.73
N TYR A 29 -5.72 16.69 -5.73
CA TYR A 29 -5.52 16.21 -4.37
C TYR A 29 -6.76 16.41 -3.51
N ARG A 30 -7.02 15.46 -2.60
CA ARG A 30 -7.98 15.62 -1.50
C ARG A 30 -7.58 14.78 -0.29
N ILE A 31 -8.10 15.19 0.87
CA ILE A 31 -7.90 14.52 2.14
C ILE A 31 -9.24 14.00 2.63
N GLU A 32 -9.27 12.75 3.09
CA GLU A 32 -10.37 12.23 3.89
C GLU A 32 -9.86 11.79 5.25
N ILE A 33 -10.58 12.14 6.30
CA ILE A 33 -10.25 11.81 7.68
C ILE A 33 -11.42 11.01 8.22
N ASP A 34 -11.16 9.76 8.58
CA ASP A 34 -12.11 8.96 9.34
C ASP A 34 -11.68 8.96 10.81
N ILE A 35 -12.54 9.58 11.63
CA ILE A 35 -12.35 9.73 13.07
C ILE A 35 -12.27 8.37 13.77
N LEU A 36 -13.13 7.42 13.40
CA LEU A 36 -13.29 6.17 14.14
C LEU A 36 -12.16 5.18 13.85
N SER A 37 -11.75 5.04 12.58
CA SER A 37 -10.55 4.27 12.24
C SER A 37 -9.23 5.00 12.54
N ARG A 38 -9.31 6.28 12.91
CA ARG A 38 -8.17 7.17 13.21
C ARG A 38 -7.17 7.14 12.06
N THR A 39 -7.69 7.38 10.86
CA THR A 39 -6.93 7.33 9.62
C THR A 39 -7.18 8.58 8.80
N LEU A 40 -6.10 9.19 8.33
CA LEU A 40 -6.13 10.19 7.27
C LEU A 40 -5.74 9.52 5.96
N TYR A 41 -6.61 9.58 4.97
CA TYR A 41 -6.41 9.09 3.62
C TYR A 41 -6.06 10.30 2.73
N PHE A 42 -4.91 10.22 2.07
CA PHE A 42 -4.52 11.18 1.06
C PHE A 42 -4.75 10.59 -0.32
N PHE A 43 -5.48 11.34 -1.14
CA PHE A 43 -5.85 10.91 -2.48
C PHE A 43 -5.23 11.82 -3.53
N GLU A 44 -4.86 11.19 -4.63
CA GLU A 44 -4.42 11.82 -5.87
C GLU A 44 -5.25 11.22 -7.01
N ASN A 45 -5.96 12.06 -7.76
CA ASN A 45 -6.80 11.62 -8.89
C ASN A 45 -7.76 10.48 -8.51
N ASN A 46 -8.42 10.62 -7.35
CA ASN A 46 -9.34 9.65 -6.75
C ASN A 46 -8.74 8.31 -6.29
N SER A 47 -7.43 8.12 -6.38
CA SER A 47 -6.74 6.94 -5.85
C SER A 47 -6.11 7.26 -4.49
N ILE A 48 -6.23 6.36 -3.53
CA ILE A 48 -5.52 6.49 -2.24
C ILE A 48 -4.04 6.25 -2.50
N THR A 49 -3.21 7.26 -2.28
CA THR A 49 -1.75 7.12 -2.41
C THR A 49 -1.06 6.95 -1.06
N LYS A 50 -1.65 7.50 0.02
CA LYS A 50 -1.14 7.34 1.39
C LYS A 50 -2.27 7.21 2.41
N LYS A 51 -2.00 6.42 3.45
CA LYS A 51 -2.77 6.34 4.68
C LYS A 51 -1.87 6.72 5.84
N TYR A 52 -2.35 7.61 6.71
CA TYR A 52 -1.62 8.06 7.89
C TYR A 52 -2.41 7.73 9.14
N PRO A 53 -1.77 7.14 10.17
CA PRO A 53 -2.41 7.03 11.47
C PRO A 53 -2.45 8.43 12.11
N ILE A 54 -3.58 8.76 12.73
CA ILE A 54 -3.79 10.08 13.33
C ILE A 54 -4.26 9.97 14.78
N ALA A 55 -4.09 11.04 15.55
CA ALA A 55 -4.87 11.26 16.77
C ALA A 55 -5.94 12.30 16.50
N VAL A 56 -7.12 12.08 17.09
CA VAL A 56 -8.29 12.95 16.91
C VAL A 56 -8.81 13.45 18.26
N GLY A 57 -9.82 14.31 18.23
CA GLY A 57 -10.42 14.90 19.41
C GLY A 57 -10.95 13.86 20.38
N LYS A 58 -10.83 14.09 21.69
CA LYS A 58 -11.58 13.28 22.67
C LYS A 58 -13.08 13.56 22.59
N ALA A 59 -13.90 12.70 23.21
CA ALA A 59 -15.36 12.83 23.18
C ALA A 59 -15.88 14.20 23.66
N SER A 60 -15.20 14.87 24.59
CA SER A 60 -15.56 16.21 25.08
C SER A 60 -15.07 17.38 24.22
N THR A 61 -14.17 17.13 23.26
CA THR A 61 -13.65 18.12 22.31
C THR A 61 -13.49 17.45 20.96
N GLN A 62 -14.63 17.14 20.34
CA GLN A 62 -14.71 16.32 19.13
C GLN A 62 -14.02 16.99 17.95
N THR A 63 -13.39 16.19 17.10
CA THR A 63 -12.96 16.67 15.77
C THR A 63 -14.22 16.96 14.94
N PRO A 64 -14.35 18.16 14.34
CA PRO A 64 -15.60 18.57 13.72
C PRO A 64 -15.80 17.83 12.40
N ILE A 65 -16.92 17.09 12.31
CA ILE A 65 -17.36 16.39 11.09
C ILE A 65 -17.76 17.42 10.03
N GLY A 66 -17.58 17.10 8.76
CA GLY A 66 -18.04 17.93 7.64
C GLY A 66 -17.03 18.07 6.52
N GLU A 67 -17.38 18.94 5.57
CA GLU A 67 -16.56 19.26 4.41
C GLU A 67 -15.88 20.61 4.57
N TYR A 68 -14.57 20.62 4.32
CA TYR A 68 -13.68 21.76 4.52
C TYR A 68 -12.70 21.88 3.37
N LYS A 69 -11.87 22.92 3.43
CA LYS A 69 -10.72 23.12 2.55
C LYS A 69 -9.55 23.61 3.37
N ILE A 70 -8.32 23.34 2.92
CA ILE A 70 -7.14 23.93 3.53
C ILE A 70 -7.15 25.45 3.33
N ILE A 71 -7.21 26.21 4.42
CA ILE A 71 -7.32 27.67 4.41
C ILE A 71 -5.98 28.37 4.71
N ASN A 72 -5.08 27.69 5.43
CA ASN A 72 -3.73 28.19 5.67
C ASN A 72 -2.74 27.06 5.91
N LYS A 73 -1.46 27.38 5.76
CA LYS A 73 -0.33 26.48 5.96
C LYS A 73 0.80 27.23 6.68
N VAL A 74 1.38 26.63 7.72
CA VAL A 74 2.47 27.25 8.49
C VAL A 74 3.57 26.21 8.77
N VAL A 75 4.81 26.58 8.45
CA VAL A 75 6.01 25.85 8.89
C VAL A 75 6.37 26.33 10.29
N ASN A 76 6.65 25.40 11.21
CA ASN A 76 7.02 25.67 12.60
C ASN A 76 6.04 26.64 13.28
N PRO A 77 4.75 26.26 13.41
CA PRO A 77 3.71 27.13 13.95
C PRO A 77 3.99 27.54 15.40
N TYR A 78 3.74 28.81 15.73
CA TYR A 78 3.74 29.29 17.12
C TYR A 78 2.53 28.74 17.89
N TYR A 79 2.74 28.21 19.09
CA TYR A 79 1.65 27.71 19.93
C TYR A 79 1.24 28.73 20.99
N SER A 80 0.22 29.52 20.66
CA SER A 80 -0.25 30.67 21.45
C SER A 80 -0.71 30.30 22.86
N LYS A 81 -1.42 29.17 23.04
CA LYS A 81 -2.00 28.76 24.35
C LYS A 81 -0.95 28.62 25.46
N LYS A 82 0.26 28.17 25.12
CA LYS A 82 1.40 28.05 26.07
C LYS A 82 2.58 28.95 25.73
N LYS A 83 2.39 29.89 24.80
CA LYS A 83 3.44 30.80 24.29
C LYS A 83 4.73 30.09 23.85
N ILE A 84 4.62 28.92 23.23
CA ILE A 84 5.77 28.13 22.79
C ILE A 84 6.17 28.54 21.38
N ALA A 85 7.46 28.87 21.20
CA ALA A 85 8.03 29.24 19.91
C ALA A 85 7.86 28.13 18.85
N GLY A 86 7.75 28.55 17.59
CA GLY A 86 7.83 27.64 16.44
C GLY A 86 9.16 26.89 16.41
N GLY A 87 9.14 25.61 16.01
CA GLY A 87 10.35 24.79 15.87
C GLY A 87 10.89 24.21 17.19
N SER A 88 10.33 24.58 18.34
CA SER A 88 10.65 23.92 19.61
C SER A 88 10.21 22.45 19.60
N PRO A 89 11.06 21.50 20.03
CA PRO A 89 10.67 20.09 20.18
C PRO A 89 9.49 19.89 21.16
N GLN A 90 9.28 20.82 22.08
CA GLN A 90 8.19 20.80 23.05
C GLN A 90 6.87 21.37 22.50
N ASN A 91 6.86 21.88 21.26
CA ASN A 91 5.67 22.46 20.66
C ASN A 91 4.66 21.36 20.26
N PRO A 92 3.45 21.33 20.85
CA PRO A 92 2.47 20.28 20.57
C PRO A 92 1.87 20.34 19.15
N LEU A 93 2.08 21.43 18.43
CA LEU A 93 1.69 21.54 17.02
C LEU A 93 2.70 20.87 16.06
N GLY A 94 3.89 20.50 16.56
CA GLY A 94 4.97 19.94 15.75
C GLY A 94 5.51 20.94 14.73
N SER A 95 6.02 20.41 13.61
CA SER A 95 6.76 21.18 12.61
C SER A 95 5.90 21.78 11.49
N ARG A 96 4.66 21.32 11.32
CA ARG A 96 3.76 21.75 10.24
C ARG A 96 2.34 21.90 10.76
N TRP A 97 1.65 22.91 10.23
CA TRP A 97 0.23 23.17 10.45
C TRP A 97 -0.47 23.37 9.11
N MET A 98 -1.64 22.74 8.95
CA MET A 98 -2.55 22.92 7.83
C MET A 98 -3.95 23.15 8.40
N GLY A 99 -4.39 24.41 8.46
CA GLY A 99 -5.70 24.76 8.99
C GLY A 99 -6.79 24.45 7.97
N PHE A 100 -7.90 23.85 8.41
CA PHE A 100 -9.07 23.57 7.57
C PHE A 100 -10.36 24.25 8.08
N LYS A 101 -10.35 24.74 9.32
CA LYS A 101 -11.43 25.52 9.95
C LYS A 101 -10.78 26.47 10.99
N PRO A 102 -11.35 27.65 11.30
CA PRO A 102 -10.81 28.52 12.33
C PRO A 102 -10.56 27.75 13.64
N SER A 103 -9.31 27.78 14.11
CA SER A 103 -8.81 27.04 15.29
C SER A 103 -8.70 25.52 15.18
N TYR A 104 -8.94 24.91 14.01
CA TYR A 104 -8.76 23.47 13.77
C TYR A 104 -7.81 23.23 12.59
N GLY A 105 -6.91 22.27 12.76
CA GLY A 105 -5.94 21.94 11.74
C GLY A 105 -5.45 20.51 11.81
N ILE A 106 -4.85 20.08 10.71
CA ILE A 106 -4.01 18.90 10.61
C ILE A 106 -2.59 19.36 10.91
N HIS A 107 -1.94 18.76 11.90
CA HIS A 107 -0.64 19.23 12.35
C HIS A 107 0.26 18.10 12.86
N GLY A 108 1.54 18.40 13.06
CA GLY A 108 2.52 17.48 13.63
C GLY A 108 2.26 17.18 15.10
N ASN A 109 3.24 16.62 15.80
CA ASN A 109 3.05 16.21 17.17
C ASN A 109 4.39 16.09 17.90
N ASN A 110 4.43 16.51 19.16
CA ASN A 110 5.59 16.30 20.04
C ASN A 110 5.48 15.03 20.90
N ASN A 111 4.33 14.35 20.87
CA ASN A 111 4.12 13.09 21.59
C ASN A 111 3.65 11.98 20.63
N PRO A 112 4.58 11.32 19.91
CA PRO A 112 4.27 10.25 18.96
C PRO A 112 3.37 9.14 19.51
N LYS A 113 3.48 8.82 20.80
CA LYS A 113 2.66 7.77 21.47
C LYS A 113 1.17 8.08 21.50
N SER A 114 0.78 9.33 21.26
CA SER A 114 -0.63 9.72 21.22
C SER A 114 -1.32 9.44 19.88
N ILE A 115 -0.55 9.16 18.82
CA ILE A 115 -1.09 8.80 17.50
C ILE A 115 -1.85 7.47 17.61
N GLY A 116 -3.01 7.40 16.95
CA GLY A 116 -3.91 6.25 17.06
C GLY A 116 -4.84 6.30 18.27
N THR A 117 -5.02 7.47 18.92
CA THR A 117 -5.91 7.64 20.09
C THR A 117 -6.84 8.86 19.98
N PHE A 118 -7.82 8.95 20.88
CA PHE A 118 -8.73 10.10 21.05
C PHE A 118 -8.23 11.01 22.17
N VAL A 119 -7.38 11.98 21.86
CA VAL A 119 -6.62 12.74 22.88
C VAL A 119 -6.55 14.24 22.63
N SER A 120 -6.83 14.70 21.41
CA SER A 120 -6.64 16.11 21.06
C SER A 120 -7.82 16.97 21.55
N GLU A 121 -7.65 18.30 21.45
CA GLU A 121 -8.72 19.28 21.67
C GLU A 121 -9.55 19.53 20.39
N GLY A 122 -9.61 18.55 19.48
CA GLY A 122 -10.37 18.60 18.23
C GLY A 122 -9.52 18.64 16.97
N CYS A 123 -8.26 19.07 17.05
CA CYS A 123 -7.31 19.02 15.94
C CYS A 123 -6.92 17.58 15.55
N VAL A 124 -6.41 17.42 14.32
CA VAL A 124 -5.91 16.13 13.82
C VAL A 124 -4.39 16.12 13.94
N ARG A 125 -3.87 15.25 14.81
CA ARG A 125 -2.42 15.11 15.03
C ARG A 125 -1.85 14.00 14.18
N MET A 126 -0.69 14.23 13.61
CA MET A 126 0.08 13.26 12.82
C MET A 126 1.47 13.09 13.43
N TYR A 127 2.17 12.00 13.06
CA TYR A 127 3.61 11.96 13.28
C TYR A 127 4.28 13.12 12.53
N ASP A 128 5.35 13.68 13.10
CA ASP A 128 6.01 14.87 12.52
C ASP A 128 6.60 14.59 11.13
N LYS A 129 7.08 13.36 10.89
CA LYS A 129 7.51 12.91 9.55
C LYS A 129 6.36 12.84 8.55
N ASP A 130 5.21 12.32 8.96
CA ASP A 130 4.04 12.12 8.11
C ASP A 130 3.41 13.47 7.71
N VAL A 131 3.33 14.43 8.65
CA VAL A 131 2.78 15.76 8.34
C VAL A 131 3.70 16.55 7.41
N LYS A 132 5.03 16.39 7.51
CA LYS A 132 5.98 17.01 6.56
C LYS A 132 5.74 16.50 5.16
N GLU A 133 5.63 15.18 4.97
CA GLU A 133 5.34 14.58 3.67
C GLU A 133 4.01 15.11 3.09
N LEU A 134 2.95 15.09 3.90
CA LEU A 134 1.63 15.58 3.47
C LEU A 134 1.66 17.08 3.14
N TYR A 135 2.37 17.89 3.93
CA TYR A 135 2.48 19.33 3.75
C TYR A 135 3.10 19.72 2.41
N GLU A 136 4.09 18.96 1.91
CA GLU A 136 4.71 19.27 0.61
C GLU A 136 3.75 19.05 -0.57
N LYS A 137 2.80 18.11 -0.45
CA LYS A 137 1.84 17.78 -1.52
C LYS A 137 0.59 18.65 -1.51
N VAL A 138 0.11 19.00 -0.30
CA VAL A 138 -1.18 19.68 -0.11
C VAL A 138 -1.08 21.19 -0.38
N THR A 139 -2.01 21.74 -1.14
CA THR A 139 -2.09 23.18 -1.45
C THR A 139 -3.28 23.85 -0.77
N LEU A 140 -3.31 25.18 -0.72
CA LEU A 140 -4.49 25.93 -0.28
C LEU A 140 -5.69 25.58 -1.18
N GLY A 141 -6.87 25.45 -0.58
CA GLY A 141 -8.07 25.02 -1.28
C GLY A 141 -8.24 23.50 -1.44
N THR A 142 -7.21 22.69 -1.11
CA THR A 142 -7.32 21.22 -1.11
C THR A 142 -8.51 20.79 -0.25
N PRO A 143 -9.46 20.00 -0.80
CA PRO A 143 -10.62 19.52 -0.04
C PRO A 143 -10.22 18.63 1.14
N VAL A 144 -10.91 18.79 2.25
CA VAL A 144 -10.78 17.96 3.46
C VAL A 144 -12.17 17.50 3.87
N MET A 145 -12.41 16.19 3.83
CA MET A 145 -13.66 15.60 4.31
C MET A 145 -13.40 14.89 5.64
N VAL A 146 -14.08 15.30 6.69
CA VAL A 146 -14.01 14.66 8.01
C VAL A 146 -15.27 13.84 8.23
N LYS A 147 -15.10 12.53 8.37
CA LYS A 147 -16.16 11.53 8.47
C LYS A 147 -16.16 10.85 9.84
N TYR A 148 -17.31 10.28 10.18
CA TYR A 148 -17.54 9.50 11.39
C TYR A 148 -18.26 8.20 11.02
N GLU A 149 -17.52 7.22 10.52
CA GLU A 149 -18.10 5.99 9.96
C GLU A 149 -17.91 4.82 10.94
N PRO A 150 -18.98 4.39 11.65
CA PRO A 150 -18.88 3.33 12.66
C PRO A 150 -18.72 1.95 12.05
N ILE A 151 -19.15 1.76 10.79
CA ILE A 151 -19.06 0.47 10.10
C ILE A 151 -18.20 0.66 8.85
N GLN A 152 -17.13 -0.12 8.77
CA GLN A 152 -16.33 -0.26 7.57
C GLN A 152 -16.57 -1.62 6.94
N VAL A 153 -16.96 -1.62 5.66
CA VAL A 153 -16.98 -2.84 4.86
C VAL A 153 -15.58 -3.04 4.28
N LYS A 154 -14.99 -4.22 4.49
CA LYS A 154 -13.74 -4.61 3.85
C LYS A 154 -13.97 -5.84 3.01
N ASN A 155 -13.29 -5.90 1.88
CA ASN A 155 -13.31 -7.05 1.00
C ASN A 155 -11.94 -7.73 1.02
N ASP A 156 -11.92 -9.03 0.82
CA ASP A 156 -10.69 -9.79 0.63
C ASP A 156 -10.00 -9.40 -0.68
N ILE A 157 -8.79 -9.94 -0.91
CA ILE A 157 -7.98 -9.59 -2.07
C ILE A 157 -8.68 -9.87 -3.42
N GLU A 158 -9.59 -10.83 -3.44
CA GLU A 158 -10.40 -11.23 -4.60
C GLU A 158 -11.72 -10.46 -4.71
N LYS A 159 -12.06 -9.66 -3.70
CA LYS A 159 -13.32 -8.92 -3.57
C LYS A 159 -14.58 -9.79 -3.56
N ALA A 160 -14.45 -11.04 -3.14
CA ALA A 160 -15.53 -12.02 -3.13
C ALA A 160 -16.20 -12.13 -1.75
N ASN A 161 -15.43 -11.95 -0.68
CA ASN A 161 -15.88 -12.19 0.68
C ASN A 161 -15.85 -10.89 1.46
N PRO A 162 -16.97 -10.17 1.63
CA PRO A 162 -17.00 -8.97 2.46
C PRO A 162 -17.04 -9.34 3.95
N ILE A 163 -16.41 -8.50 4.76
CA ILE A 163 -16.57 -8.48 6.22
C ILE A 163 -16.98 -7.06 6.64
N ILE A 164 -17.55 -6.94 7.83
CA ILE A 164 -17.73 -5.62 8.45
C ILE A 164 -16.89 -5.49 9.72
N ILE A 165 -16.26 -4.33 9.85
CA ILE A 165 -15.53 -3.90 11.04
C ILE A 165 -16.33 -2.79 11.68
N VAL A 166 -16.69 -2.96 12.94
CA VAL A 166 -17.53 -2.03 13.67
C VAL A 166 -16.73 -1.38 14.79
N TYR A 167 -16.58 -0.07 14.70
CA TYR A 167 -15.89 0.76 15.67
C TYR A 167 -16.84 1.21 16.78
N PRO A 168 -16.38 1.28 18.04
CA PRO A 168 -17.16 1.88 19.13
C PRO A 168 -17.56 3.32 18.82
N ASP A 169 -18.83 3.66 19.04
CA ASP A 169 -19.36 5.02 18.90
C ASP A 169 -18.85 5.95 20.02
N THR A 170 -17.59 6.34 19.88
CA THR A 170 -16.82 7.10 20.86
C THR A 170 -17.40 8.51 21.11
N TYR A 171 -18.08 9.10 20.12
CA TYR A 171 -18.65 10.44 20.19
C TYR A 171 -20.16 10.42 20.48
N LYS A 172 -20.78 9.24 20.55
CA LYS A 172 -22.21 9.04 20.78
C LYS A 172 -23.06 9.69 19.69
N GLN A 173 -22.63 9.56 18.43
CA GLN A 173 -23.29 10.13 17.26
C GLN A 173 -24.28 9.14 16.61
N VAL A 174 -24.29 7.87 17.04
CA VAL A 174 -25.10 6.80 16.48
C VAL A 174 -26.21 6.44 17.47
N SER A 175 -27.46 6.65 17.08
CA SER A 175 -28.62 6.39 17.95
C SER A 175 -28.77 4.91 18.32
N ASN A 176 -28.59 4.00 17.35
CA ASN A 176 -28.66 2.57 17.56
C ASN A 176 -27.64 1.84 16.66
N LEU A 177 -26.44 1.64 17.19
CA LEU A 177 -25.36 0.96 16.47
C LEU A 177 -25.68 -0.50 16.16
N ALA A 178 -26.40 -1.20 17.04
CA ALA A 178 -26.77 -2.60 16.81
C ALA A 178 -27.71 -2.76 15.60
N ASN A 179 -28.70 -1.87 15.46
CA ASN A 179 -29.59 -1.87 14.30
C ASN A 179 -28.84 -1.57 13.00
N LEU A 180 -27.92 -0.60 13.01
CA LEU A 180 -27.10 -0.29 11.83
C LEU A 180 -26.22 -1.49 11.41
N VAL A 181 -25.73 -2.25 12.38
CA VAL A 181 -24.99 -3.50 12.12
C VAL A 181 -25.90 -4.54 11.48
N ASP A 182 -27.12 -4.71 11.98
CA ASP A 182 -28.09 -5.65 11.40
C ASP A 182 -28.44 -5.29 9.96
N GLU A 183 -28.75 -4.02 9.69
CA GLU A 183 -29.01 -3.52 8.33
C GLU A 183 -27.83 -3.81 7.39
N LYS A 184 -26.59 -3.57 7.83
CA LYS A 184 -25.41 -3.81 7.00
C LYS A 184 -25.13 -5.29 6.80
N LEU A 185 -25.36 -6.14 7.80
CA LEU A 185 -25.21 -7.59 7.68
C LEU A 185 -26.27 -8.19 6.74
N ILE A 186 -27.49 -7.65 6.74
CA ILE A 186 -28.54 -8.01 5.78
C ILE A 186 -28.15 -7.60 4.36
N GLU A 187 -27.71 -6.35 4.18
CA GLU A 187 -27.25 -5.83 2.87
C GLU A 187 -26.15 -6.71 2.25
N LEU A 188 -25.22 -7.21 3.07
CA LEU A 188 -24.11 -8.06 2.63
C LEU A 188 -24.43 -9.56 2.63
N SER A 189 -25.67 -9.95 2.94
CA SER A 189 -26.08 -11.37 3.06
C SER A 189 -25.19 -12.18 4.02
N LEU A 190 -24.77 -11.56 5.13
CA LEU A 190 -23.93 -12.13 6.17
C LEU A 190 -24.73 -12.53 7.42
N ILE A 191 -25.86 -11.89 7.68
CA ILE A 191 -26.62 -12.05 8.93
C ILE A 191 -26.95 -13.53 9.23
N ASP A 192 -27.36 -14.28 8.22
CA ASP A 192 -27.75 -15.69 8.34
C ASP A 192 -26.55 -16.66 8.24
N LYS A 193 -25.38 -16.18 7.84
CA LYS A 193 -24.14 -16.97 7.73
C LYS A 193 -23.35 -17.00 9.04
N ILE A 194 -23.67 -16.10 9.98
CA ILE A 194 -23.02 -16.03 11.28
C ILE A 194 -23.88 -16.80 12.27
N ASP A 195 -23.28 -17.75 13.00
CA ASP A 195 -23.95 -18.46 14.09
C ASP A 195 -24.65 -17.48 15.05
N ALA A 196 -25.91 -17.77 15.40
CA ALA A 196 -26.75 -16.86 16.17
C ALA A 196 -26.19 -16.56 17.57
N ASN A 197 -25.55 -17.55 18.22
CA ASN A 197 -24.94 -17.34 19.54
C ASN A 197 -23.71 -16.43 19.41
N ARG A 198 -22.88 -16.66 18.39
CA ARG A 198 -21.73 -15.78 18.08
C ARG A 198 -22.19 -14.38 17.72
N LEU A 199 -23.19 -14.21 16.86
CA LEU A 199 -23.75 -12.90 16.49
C LEU A 199 -24.19 -12.12 17.74
N ASN A 200 -24.93 -12.76 18.63
CA ASN A 200 -25.38 -12.16 19.89
C ASN A 200 -24.21 -11.81 20.84
N ALA A 201 -23.17 -12.65 20.90
CA ALA A 201 -21.97 -12.36 21.67
C ALA A 201 -21.23 -11.14 21.10
N LEU A 202 -21.02 -11.08 19.78
CA LEU A 202 -20.36 -9.96 19.10
C LEU A 202 -21.13 -8.64 19.30
N LYS A 203 -22.46 -8.66 19.22
CA LYS A 203 -23.29 -7.46 19.45
C LYS A 203 -23.10 -6.86 20.86
N LYS A 204 -22.78 -7.67 21.87
CA LYS A 204 -22.49 -7.18 23.24
C LYS A 204 -21.17 -6.40 23.36
N LEU A 205 -20.34 -6.41 22.31
CA LEU A 205 -19.03 -5.76 22.25
C LEU A 205 -19.05 -4.40 21.51
N LEU A 206 -20.10 -4.07 20.75
CA LEU A 206 -20.15 -2.96 19.78
C LEU A 206 -19.76 -1.56 20.29
N ASN A 207 -19.88 -1.29 21.59
CA ASN A 207 -19.50 -0.01 22.20
C ASN A 207 -18.33 -0.12 23.17
N LYS A 208 -17.67 -1.28 23.25
CA LYS A 208 -16.57 -1.56 24.16
C LYS A 208 -15.25 -1.64 23.42
N GLU A 209 -15.26 -2.28 22.25
CA GLU A 209 -14.07 -2.53 21.46
C GLU A 209 -14.41 -2.66 19.97
N LEU A 210 -13.37 -2.81 19.14
CA LEU A 210 -13.52 -3.08 17.72
C LEU A 210 -14.12 -4.48 17.53
N VAL A 211 -15.20 -4.58 16.76
CA VAL A 211 -15.90 -5.85 16.51
C VAL A 211 -15.85 -6.22 15.03
N PHE A 212 -15.53 -7.47 14.73
CA PHE A 212 -15.46 -8.01 13.38
C PHE A 212 -16.60 -9.01 13.18
N PHE A 213 -17.42 -8.77 12.16
CA PHE A 213 -18.44 -9.72 11.74
C PHE A 213 -18.06 -10.31 10.38
N SER A 214 -18.03 -11.63 10.35
CA SER A 214 -17.63 -12.47 9.23
C SER A 214 -18.26 -13.84 9.43
N ASP A 215 -18.61 -14.52 8.35
CA ASP A 215 -19.13 -15.89 8.37
C ASP A 215 -18.06 -16.90 8.84
N LYS A 216 -16.80 -16.63 8.53
CA LYS A 216 -15.64 -17.47 8.86
C LYS A 216 -14.59 -16.70 9.66
N TRP A 217 -13.55 -17.43 10.07
CA TRP A 217 -12.33 -16.87 10.62
C TRP A 217 -11.71 -15.86 9.66
N VAL A 218 -11.17 -14.76 10.20
CA VAL A 218 -10.61 -13.66 9.42
C VAL A 218 -9.11 -13.58 9.66
N TYR A 219 -8.33 -13.55 8.58
CA TYR A 219 -6.90 -13.27 8.62
C TYR A 219 -6.59 -11.85 8.13
N MET A 220 -5.83 -11.12 8.92
CA MET A 220 -5.41 -9.74 8.66
C MET A 220 -3.90 -9.57 8.79
N ILE A 221 -3.36 -8.63 8.02
CA ILE A 221 -2.00 -8.12 8.20
C ILE A 221 -2.09 -6.63 8.47
N ASN A 222 -1.63 -6.18 9.65
CA ASN A 222 -1.70 -4.78 10.08
C ASN A 222 -3.11 -4.17 9.98
N GLY A 223 -4.16 -4.95 10.24
CA GLY A 223 -5.56 -4.54 10.10
C GLY A 223 -6.08 -4.42 8.67
N ASN A 224 -5.28 -4.76 7.65
CA ASN A 224 -5.75 -4.97 6.28
C ASN A 224 -6.28 -6.40 6.16
N TYR A 225 -7.50 -6.52 5.63
CA TYR A 225 -8.17 -7.81 5.47
C TYR A 225 -7.59 -8.55 4.28
N ILE A 226 -7.10 -9.77 4.51
CA ILE A 226 -6.44 -10.57 3.48
C ILE A 226 -7.39 -11.66 2.97
N THR A 227 -7.90 -12.48 3.88
CA THR A 227 -8.72 -13.65 3.55
C THR A 227 -9.55 -14.11 4.75
N ASN A 228 -10.72 -14.70 4.51
CA ASN A 228 -11.46 -15.50 5.50
C ASN A 228 -11.28 -17.02 5.31
N ASP A 229 -10.35 -17.41 4.43
CA ASP A 229 -10.04 -18.80 4.11
C ASP A 229 -9.00 -19.36 5.10
N VAL A 230 -9.54 -19.83 6.22
CA VAL A 230 -8.80 -20.38 7.35
C VAL A 230 -9.41 -21.73 7.72
N VAL A 231 -8.56 -22.74 7.82
CA VAL A 231 -8.91 -24.12 8.17
C VAL A 231 -8.43 -24.42 9.59
N ILE A 232 -9.23 -25.14 10.36
CA ILE A 232 -8.84 -25.65 11.67
C ILE A 232 -8.58 -27.14 11.53
N LYS A 233 -7.37 -27.58 11.89
CA LYS A 233 -6.99 -28.99 11.91
C LYS A 233 -6.20 -29.26 13.17
N ASP A 234 -6.58 -30.28 13.94
CA ASP A 234 -5.92 -30.67 15.18
C ASP A 234 -5.73 -29.50 16.17
N ALA A 235 -6.73 -28.63 16.27
CA ALA A 235 -6.74 -27.38 17.03
C ALA A 235 -5.81 -26.25 16.55
N ASP A 236 -5.00 -26.50 15.52
CA ASP A 236 -4.16 -25.51 14.86
C ASP A 236 -4.93 -24.73 13.79
N LEU A 237 -4.54 -23.47 13.61
CA LEU A 237 -5.09 -22.57 12.60
C LEU A 237 -4.17 -22.57 11.38
N TYR A 238 -4.74 -22.92 10.23
CA TYR A 238 -4.10 -22.94 8.93
C TYR A 238 -4.71 -21.87 8.05
N VAL A 239 -3.89 -21.01 7.46
CA VAL A 239 -4.34 -19.87 6.64
C VAL A 239 -3.95 -20.13 5.20
N ASN A 240 -4.83 -19.76 4.26
CA ASN A 240 -4.54 -19.84 2.83
C ASN A 240 -3.26 -19.04 2.49
N LEU A 241 -2.20 -19.77 2.15
CA LEU A 241 -0.87 -19.26 1.84
C LEU A 241 -0.87 -18.49 0.52
N ASP A 242 -1.63 -18.94 -0.47
CA ASP A 242 -1.69 -18.34 -1.80
C ASP A 242 -2.18 -16.89 -1.73
N LYS A 243 -3.21 -16.64 -0.92
CA LYS A 243 -3.75 -15.28 -0.69
C LYS A 243 -2.77 -14.38 0.05
N ILE A 244 -2.04 -14.90 1.04
CA ILE A 244 -0.99 -14.15 1.75
C ILE A 244 0.15 -13.78 0.81
N CYS A 245 0.66 -14.75 0.06
CA CYS A 245 1.76 -14.55 -0.88
C CYS A 245 1.36 -13.60 -2.01
N SER A 246 0.12 -13.67 -2.52
CA SER A 246 -0.42 -12.71 -3.49
C SER A 246 -0.45 -11.28 -2.92
N TYR A 247 -0.92 -11.11 -1.68
CA TYR A 247 -0.97 -9.80 -1.02
C TYR A 247 0.42 -9.18 -0.83
N LEU A 248 1.37 -9.96 -0.32
CA LEU A 248 2.75 -9.55 -0.05
C LEU A 248 3.64 -9.60 -1.31
N ASN A 249 3.16 -10.11 -2.44
CA ASN A 249 3.97 -10.33 -3.64
C ASN A 249 5.20 -11.22 -3.36
N ILE A 250 4.94 -12.40 -2.78
CA ILE A 250 5.93 -13.45 -2.49
C ILE A 250 5.75 -14.58 -3.49
N ASP A 251 6.84 -15.03 -4.11
CA ASP A 251 6.80 -16.19 -4.98
C ASP A 251 6.71 -17.47 -4.14
N ILE A 252 5.86 -18.40 -4.58
CA ILE A 252 5.81 -19.75 -4.03
C ILE A 252 6.42 -20.69 -5.07
N VAL A 253 7.47 -21.40 -4.66
CA VAL A 253 8.17 -22.37 -5.51
C VAL A 253 7.81 -23.78 -5.05
N ALA A 254 7.40 -24.64 -5.98
CA ALA A 254 7.13 -26.04 -5.70
C ALA A 254 8.43 -26.76 -5.32
N THR A 255 8.34 -27.71 -4.37
CA THR A 255 9.46 -28.59 -4.03
C THR A 255 9.25 -29.99 -4.61
N GLU A 256 10.21 -30.89 -4.44
CA GLU A 256 10.05 -32.30 -4.81
C GLU A 256 8.95 -33.00 -3.99
N SER A 257 8.65 -32.49 -2.79
CA SER A 257 7.55 -32.97 -1.97
C SER A 257 6.29 -32.14 -2.20
N ILE A 258 5.14 -32.82 -2.28
CA ILE A 258 3.81 -32.19 -2.33
C ILE A 258 3.38 -31.60 -0.98
N GLU A 259 4.04 -31.99 0.12
CA GLU A 259 3.71 -31.53 1.48
C GLU A 259 4.48 -30.26 1.87
N THR A 260 5.41 -29.80 1.02
CA THR A 260 6.21 -28.62 1.29
C THR A 260 6.29 -27.69 0.09
N VAL A 261 6.34 -26.39 0.35
CA VAL A 261 6.66 -25.38 -0.66
C VAL A 261 7.81 -24.51 -0.18
N GLN A 262 8.51 -23.88 -1.10
CA GLN A 262 9.55 -22.91 -0.76
C GLN A 262 9.01 -21.48 -0.91
N ILE A 263 9.13 -20.70 0.17
CA ILE A 263 8.90 -19.24 0.16
C ILE A 263 10.12 -18.57 0.78
N LEU A 264 10.56 -17.44 0.21
CA LEU A 264 11.70 -16.66 0.76
C LEU A 264 12.94 -17.53 1.04
N ASN A 265 13.21 -18.50 0.16
CA ASN A 265 14.27 -19.51 0.25
C ASN A 265 14.15 -20.54 1.39
N ASN A 266 13.05 -20.55 2.15
CA ASN A 266 12.78 -21.52 3.20
C ASN A 266 11.72 -22.54 2.76
N ASN A 267 11.97 -23.82 3.02
CA ASN A 267 10.97 -24.86 2.86
C ASN A 267 9.98 -24.80 4.03
N ILE A 268 8.70 -24.71 3.72
CA ILE A 268 7.63 -24.63 4.70
C ILE A 268 6.64 -25.79 4.51
N PRO A 269 6.19 -26.44 5.60
CA PRO A 269 5.15 -27.45 5.53
C PRO A 269 3.81 -26.81 5.20
N ILE A 270 3.04 -27.46 4.33
CA ILE A 270 1.70 -27.07 3.96
C ILE A 270 0.72 -28.24 4.05
N ILE A 271 -0.56 -27.91 4.09
CA ILE A 271 -1.62 -28.85 3.72
C ILE A 271 -2.32 -28.32 2.48
N GLU A 272 -2.71 -29.22 1.58
CA GLU A 272 -3.55 -28.88 0.44
C GLU A 272 -5.01 -29.21 0.75
N ASN A 273 -5.91 -28.29 0.39
CA ASN A 273 -7.34 -28.50 0.45
C ASN A 273 -8.01 -27.77 -0.72
N GLU A 274 -8.81 -28.49 -1.50
CA GLU A 274 -9.53 -27.95 -2.67
C GLU A 274 -8.63 -27.17 -3.66
N GLY A 275 -7.37 -27.62 -3.82
CA GLY A 275 -6.38 -26.98 -4.72
C GLY A 275 -5.74 -25.70 -4.16
N SER A 276 -6.06 -25.31 -2.93
CA SER A 276 -5.39 -24.21 -2.22
C SER A 276 -4.39 -24.76 -1.19
N ARG A 277 -3.31 -24.00 -0.99
CA ARG A 277 -2.26 -24.35 -0.02
C ARG A 277 -2.47 -23.61 1.28
N TYR A 278 -2.36 -24.31 2.39
CA TYR A 278 -2.53 -23.73 3.71
C TYR A 278 -1.31 -23.97 4.58
N VAL A 279 -0.99 -22.99 5.41
CA VAL A 279 0.16 -23.00 6.30
C VAL A 279 -0.26 -22.63 7.71
N THR A 280 0.40 -23.20 8.71
CA THR A 280 0.14 -22.83 10.11
C THR A 280 0.51 -21.38 10.37
N VAL A 281 -0.22 -20.75 11.29
CA VAL A 281 0.08 -19.40 11.78
C VAL A 281 1.53 -19.30 12.30
N SER A 282 2.03 -20.33 13.00
CA SER A 282 3.40 -20.37 13.52
C SER A 282 4.46 -20.43 12.41
N SER A 283 4.22 -21.21 11.35
CA SER A 283 5.10 -21.25 10.18
C SER A 283 5.16 -19.89 9.47
N LEU A 284 4.06 -19.14 9.41
CA LEU A 284 4.07 -17.77 8.88
C LEU A 284 4.92 -16.82 9.72
N GLU A 285 4.84 -16.86 11.05
CA GLU A 285 5.69 -16.02 11.93
C GLU A 285 7.17 -16.28 11.72
N ASN A 286 7.54 -17.56 11.65
CA ASN A 286 8.94 -17.97 11.50
C ASN A 286 9.55 -17.51 10.15
N ASN A 287 8.73 -17.37 9.12
CA ASN A 287 9.19 -17.05 7.76
C ASN A 287 9.02 -15.58 7.38
N LEU A 288 7.88 -14.99 7.70
CA LEU A 288 7.58 -13.58 7.40
C LEU A 288 8.13 -12.65 8.49
N GLY A 289 8.20 -13.11 9.74
CA GLY A 289 8.38 -12.29 10.93
C GLY A 289 7.05 -11.80 11.51
N GLY A 290 7.13 -10.86 12.45
CA GLY A 290 5.95 -10.29 13.12
C GLY A 290 5.39 -11.16 14.23
N ILE A 291 4.22 -10.76 14.74
CA ILE A 291 3.53 -11.43 15.86
C ILE A 291 2.04 -11.52 15.56
N HIS A 292 1.46 -12.72 15.57
CA HIS A 292 0.01 -12.89 15.47
C HIS A 292 -0.67 -12.61 16.80
N LYS A 293 -1.81 -11.93 16.71
CA LYS A 293 -2.77 -11.76 17.79
C LYS A 293 -4.03 -12.50 17.39
N ILE A 294 -4.42 -13.49 18.19
CA ILE A 294 -5.56 -14.37 17.92
C ILE A 294 -6.68 -14.01 18.91
N ASN A 295 -7.83 -13.62 18.39
CA ASN A 295 -9.06 -13.46 19.16
C ASN A 295 -10.03 -14.57 18.76
N ARG A 296 -10.19 -15.56 19.64
CA ARG A 296 -11.05 -16.74 19.38
C ARG A 296 -12.54 -16.40 19.40
N GLU A 297 -12.97 -15.46 20.24
CA GLU A 297 -14.38 -15.05 20.33
C GLU A 297 -14.84 -14.38 19.03
N GLN A 298 -14.01 -13.51 18.48
CA GLN A 298 -14.27 -12.84 17.21
C GLN A 298 -13.85 -13.66 15.98
N GLN A 299 -13.13 -14.78 16.18
CA GLN A 299 -12.52 -15.58 15.11
C GLN A 299 -11.59 -14.75 14.22
N LEU A 300 -10.71 -13.95 14.85
CA LEU A 300 -9.80 -13.04 14.18
C LEU A 300 -8.35 -13.46 14.43
N ILE A 301 -7.55 -13.47 13.37
CA ILE A 301 -6.10 -13.60 13.41
C ILE A 301 -5.54 -12.33 12.77
N ASN A 302 -4.78 -11.53 13.52
CA ASN A 302 -4.08 -10.38 12.96
C ASN A 302 -2.58 -10.52 13.15
N LEU A 303 -1.85 -10.60 12.03
CA LEU A 303 -0.41 -10.49 12.01
C LEU A 303 0.02 -9.02 12.12
N ASP A 304 0.72 -8.69 13.19
CA ASP A 304 1.43 -7.42 13.34
C ASP A 304 2.84 -7.54 12.75
N LEU A 305 3.05 -6.96 11.56
CA LEU A 305 4.24 -7.17 10.75
C LEU A 305 4.81 -5.83 10.27
N SER A 306 6.04 -5.52 10.68
CA SER A 306 6.82 -4.45 10.07
C SER A 306 7.73 -5.03 8.99
N TYR A 307 7.58 -4.61 7.74
CA TYR A 307 8.23 -5.26 6.60
C TYR A 307 8.70 -4.31 5.49
N ILE A 308 9.61 -4.80 4.67
CA ILE A 308 10.17 -4.07 3.53
C ILE A 308 9.68 -4.66 2.23
N LEU A 309 9.27 -3.76 1.35
CA LEU A 309 9.11 -4.03 -0.06
C LEU A 309 10.31 -3.43 -0.81
N TYR A 310 10.86 -4.18 -1.75
CA TYR A 310 11.78 -3.66 -2.74
C TYR A 310 11.15 -3.79 -4.12
N ASN A 311 10.92 -2.67 -4.79
CA ASN A 311 10.16 -2.61 -6.05
C ASN A 311 8.84 -3.41 -5.97
N SER A 312 8.10 -3.12 -4.91
CA SER A 312 6.82 -3.77 -4.54
C SER A 312 6.88 -5.27 -4.27
N LYS A 313 8.07 -5.89 -4.19
CA LYS A 313 8.25 -7.29 -3.80
C LYS A 313 8.65 -7.40 -2.35
N PHE A 314 8.01 -8.30 -1.60
CA PHE A 314 8.39 -8.54 -0.22
C PHE A 314 9.80 -9.12 -0.13
N VAL A 315 10.59 -8.53 0.76
CA VAL A 315 11.95 -8.99 1.06
C VAL A 315 11.92 -9.83 2.33
N LYS A 316 11.63 -9.19 3.46
CA LYS A 316 11.45 -9.84 4.76
C LYS A 316 10.76 -8.87 5.74
N GLY A 317 10.16 -9.41 6.79
CA GLY A 317 9.82 -8.64 7.99
C GLY A 317 11.05 -8.31 8.83
N GLY A 318 10.84 -7.59 9.94
CA GLY A 318 11.90 -7.30 10.91
C GLY A 318 12.49 -5.89 10.82
N ILE A 319 11.76 -4.93 10.26
CA ILE A 319 12.07 -3.51 10.52
C ILE A 319 11.80 -3.25 12.00
N ILE A 320 12.79 -2.69 12.68
CA ILE A 320 12.63 -2.17 14.03
C ILE A 320 12.80 -0.67 14.05
N ASP A 321 12.23 -0.04 15.08
CA ASP A 321 12.48 1.37 15.39
C ASP A 321 13.55 1.40 16.48
N ILE A 322 14.70 1.98 16.17
CA ILE A 322 15.78 2.25 17.13
C ILE A 322 15.82 3.77 17.30
N GLU A 323 15.42 4.25 18.47
CA GLU A 323 15.44 5.68 18.82
C GLU A 323 14.67 6.61 17.86
N GLY A 324 13.58 6.13 17.26
CA GLY A 324 12.76 6.88 16.31
C GLY A 324 13.18 6.72 14.84
N GLU A 325 14.22 5.92 14.59
CA GLU A 325 14.76 5.67 13.25
C GLU A 325 14.52 4.22 12.83
N ALA A 326 14.06 4.04 11.60
CA ALA A 326 13.83 2.71 11.05
C ALA A 326 15.18 2.03 10.78
N ALA A 327 15.36 0.84 11.33
CA ALA A 327 16.53 0.00 11.11
C ALA A 327 16.13 -1.35 10.50
N ILE A 328 16.99 -1.85 9.62
CA ILE A 328 16.80 -3.12 8.89
C ILE A 328 17.87 -4.11 9.33
N SER A 329 17.49 -5.37 9.50
CA SER A 329 18.44 -6.45 9.80
C SER A 329 19.36 -6.72 8.61
N LEU A 330 20.60 -7.11 8.90
CA LEU A 330 21.54 -7.48 7.84
C LEU A 330 21.04 -8.67 7.00
N ASP A 331 20.32 -9.63 7.60
CA ASP A 331 19.78 -10.78 6.86
C ASP A 331 18.73 -10.37 5.80
N ALA A 332 17.94 -9.32 6.07
CA ALA A 332 16.95 -8.80 5.14
C ALA A 332 17.64 -8.08 3.98
N LEU A 333 18.72 -7.35 4.26
CA LEU A 333 19.56 -6.75 3.23
C LEU A 333 20.28 -7.80 2.38
N ASP A 334 20.87 -8.84 3.00
CA ASP A 334 21.55 -9.90 2.27
C ASP A 334 20.62 -10.61 1.29
N ASN A 335 19.37 -10.85 1.70
CA ASN A 335 18.32 -11.37 0.82
C ASN A 335 18.06 -10.42 -0.36
N MET A 336 17.96 -9.11 -0.11
CA MET A 336 17.73 -8.10 -1.15
C MET A 336 18.86 -8.04 -2.20
N PHE A 337 20.12 -8.27 -1.78
CA PHE A 337 21.30 -8.09 -2.64
C PHE A 337 22.03 -9.37 -3.04
N TYR A 338 21.50 -10.55 -2.69
CA TYR A 338 22.08 -11.87 -3.01
C TYR A 338 23.56 -12.01 -2.62
N GLY A 339 23.92 -11.61 -1.40
CA GLY A 339 25.29 -11.77 -0.89
C GLY A 339 26.33 -10.81 -1.48
N LYS A 340 25.90 -9.72 -2.12
CA LYS A 340 26.78 -8.61 -2.54
C LYS A 340 27.25 -7.71 -1.38
N LEU A 341 26.76 -7.96 -0.17
CA LEU A 341 27.21 -7.26 1.02
C LEU A 341 28.36 -8.04 1.65
N SER A 342 29.43 -7.34 1.99
CA SER A 342 30.50 -7.89 2.82
C SER A 342 30.32 -7.40 4.26
N SER A 343 30.22 -8.34 5.18
CA SER A 343 30.25 -8.07 6.62
C SER A 343 31.68 -8.12 7.15
N SER A 344 32.02 -7.26 8.10
CA SER A 344 33.25 -7.44 8.88
C SER A 344 33.23 -8.75 9.67
N LYS A 345 34.40 -9.28 10.03
CA LYS A 345 34.54 -10.59 10.72
C LYS A 345 33.70 -10.69 12.01
N ASP A 346 33.42 -9.54 12.64
CA ASP A 346 32.66 -9.46 13.89
C ASP A 346 31.21 -8.99 13.70
N LYS A 347 30.74 -8.82 12.45
CA LYS A 347 29.42 -8.26 12.07
C LYS A 347 29.11 -6.87 12.65
N ALA A 348 30.14 -6.15 13.10
CA ALA A 348 30.03 -4.80 13.64
C ALA A 348 29.74 -3.76 12.56
N SER A 349 29.94 -4.10 11.29
CA SER A 349 29.74 -3.20 10.14
C SER A 349 29.44 -3.97 8.86
N VAL A 350 28.88 -3.26 7.89
CA VAL A 350 28.62 -3.74 6.53
C VAL A 350 29.16 -2.74 5.50
N ILE A 351 29.73 -3.25 4.41
CA ILE A 351 30.20 -2.40 3.31
C ILE A 351 29.12 -2.32 2.23
N VAL A 352 28.68 -1.10 1.93
CA VAL A 352 27.72 -0.78 0.87
C VAL A 352 28.38 0.22 -0.08
N ASN A 353 28.52 -0.15 -1.35
CA ASN A 353 29.17 0.68 -2.38
C ASN A 353 30.54 1.24 -1.94
N ASN A 354 31.40 0.36 -1.38
CA ASN A 354 32.73 0.69 -0.86
C ASN A 354 32.75 1.66 0.34
N LYS A 355 31.61 1.89 1.00
CA LYS A 355 31.56 2.62 2.28
C LYS A 355 31.08 1.72 3.40
N GLU A 356 31.74 1.85 4.55
CA GLU A 356 31.41 1.12 5.76
C GLU A 356 30.24 1.80 6.49
N ILE A 357 29.27 1.00 6.93
CA ILE A 357 28.14 1.42 7.75
C ILE A 357 28.16 0.58 9.02
N GLU A 358 28.13 1.23 10.19
CA GLU A 358 28.11 0.56 11.47
C GLU A 358 26.77 -0.12 11.76
N CYS A 359 26.84 -1.30 12.37
CA CYS A 359 25.68 -2.07 12.80
C CYS A 359 25.33 -1.77 14.26
N ASN A 360 24.04 -1.58 14.52
CA ASN A 360 23.46 -1.60 15.85
C ASN A 360 23.07 -3.04 16.20
N ILE A 361 23.53 -3.55 17.34
CA ILE A 361 23.20 -4.90 17.79
C ILE A 361 21.97 -4.85 18.70
N VAL A 362 20.88 -5.49 18.25
CA VAL A 362 19.64 -5.62 19.05
C VAL A 362 19.30 -7.10 19.16
N ASN A 363 19.23 -7.61 20.40
CA ASN A 363 18.98 -9.04 20.68
C ASN A 363 19.91 -9.98 19.88
N ASN A 364 21.22 -9.69 19.87
CA ASN A 364 22.26 -10.42 19.13
C ASN A 364 22.06 -10.46 17.60
N LYS A 365 21.21 -9.59 17.05
CA LYS A 365 21.05 -9.42 15.60
C LYS A 365 21.59 -8.05 15.16
N PRO A 366 22.40 -7.99 14.09
CA PRO A 366 22.90 -6.73 13.55
C PRO A 366 21.83 -6.02 12.68
N TYR A 367 21.67 -4.72 12.91
CA TYR A 367 20.79 -3.83 12.15
C TYR A 367 21.56 -2.60 11.68
N ILE A 368 21.18 -2.05 10.53
CA ILE A 368 21.65 -0.72 10.11
C ILE A 368 20.48 0.23 9.98
N TYR A 369 20.70 1.51 10.24
CA TYR A 369 19.69 2.53 9.98
C TYR A 369 19.44 2.63 8.48
N LEU A 370 18.16 2.63 8.11
CA LEU A 370 17.79 2.64 6.71
C LEU A 370 18.17 3.97 6.02
N LYS A 371 18.19 5.08 6.75
CA LYS A 371 18.67 6.37 6.23
C LYS A 371 20.15 6.31 5.81
N ASP A 372 20.98 5.63 6.58
CA ASP A 372 22.42 5.52 6.30
C ASP A 372 22.65 4.61 5.11
N PHE A 373 21.89 3.51 5.04
CA PHE A 373 21.86 2.63 3.88
C PHE A 373 21.48 3.39 2.61
N ILE A 374 20.35 4.11 2.62
CA ILE A 374 19.87 4.86 1.47
C ILE A 374 20.87 5.94 1.05
N ALA A 375 21.49 6.65 2.00
CA ALA A 375 22.49 7.68 1.72
C ALA A 375 23.74 7.17 0.97
N GLN A 376 24.02 5.86 1.01
CA GLN A 376 25.11 5.25 0.25
C GLN A 376 24.66 4.58 -1.05
N THR A 377 23.40 4.75 -1.45
CA THR A 377 22.82 4.12 -2.64
C THR A 377 22.06 5.16 -3.48
N ASN A 378 21.69 4.77 -4.70
CA ASN A 378 20.78 5.57 -5.54
C ASN A 378 19.30 5.21 -5.30
N PHE A 379 18.99 4.51 -4.21
CA PHE A 379 17.63 4.08 -3.92
C PHE A 379 16.78 5.23 -3.39
N LYS A 380 15.48 5.14 -3.67
CA LYS A 380 14.45 6.00 -3.08
C LYS A 380 13.67 5.21 -2.05
N LEU A 381 13.08 5.90 -1.09
CA LEU A 381 12.34 5.30 0.01
C LEU A 381 11.01 6.01 0.20
N ASN A 382 9.95 5.23 0.36
CA ASN A 382 8.66 5.69 0.86
C ASN A 382 8.26 4.90 2.10
N THR A 383 7.87 5.62 3.16
CA THR A 383 7.40 5.01 4.41
C THR A 383 5.88 5.02 4.45
N TYR A 384 5.26 3.91 4.84
CA TYR A 384 3.81 3.76 4.98
C TYR A 384 3.49 3.45 6.43
N THR A 385 3.40 4.50 7.25
CA THR A 385 3.33 4.38 8.70
C THR A 385 2.05 3.67 9.19
N LYS A 386 0.91 3.85 8.50
CA LYS A 386 -0.36 3.17 8.87
C LYS A 386 -0.28 1.66 8.62
N ASP A 387 0.27 1.28 7.47
CA ASP A 387 0.34 -0.11 7.00
C ASP A 387 1.64 -0.82 7.45
N LYS A 388 2.51 -0.11 8.18
CA LYS A 388 3.78 -0.57 8.79
C LYS A 388 4.77 -1.18 7.80
N TYR A 389 4.92 -0.56 6.63
CA TYR A 389 5.95 -0.99 5.69
C TYR A 389 6.76 0.15 5.13
N ILE A 390 7.95 -0.19 4.65
CA ILE A 390 8.80 0.71 3.89
C ILE A 390 8.98 0.13 2.50
N GLU A 391 8.83 0.96 1.48
CA GLU A 391 9.09 0.60 0.12
C GLU A 391 10.37 1.28 -0.35
N ILE A 392 11.34 0.45 -0.74
CA ILE A 392 12.58 0.87 -1.36
C ILE A 392 12.40 0.72 -2.87
N PHE A 393 12.77 1.75 -3.61
CA PHE A 393 12.73 1.77 -5.06
C PHE A 393 14.13 1.90 -5.62
N SER A 394 14.38 1.16 -6.69
CA SER A 394 15.50 1.39 -7.58
C SER A 394 14.98 1.67 -8.98
N ASP A 395 15.88 2.15 -9.84
CA ASP A 395 15.68 2.02 -11.26
C ASP A 395 15.44 0.54 -11.62
N ALA A 396 14.51 0.31 -12.54
CA ALA A 396 14.22 -1.01 -13.08
C ALA A 396 14.72 -1.06 -14.52
N TYR A 397 15.11 -2.24 -14.98
CA TYR A 397 15.72 -2.42 -16.28
C TYR A 397 15.07 -3.60 -17.01
N ALA A 398 14.82 -3.41 -18.30
CA ALA A 398 14.51 -4.50 -19.22
C ALA A 398 15.79 -4.91 -19.94
N ILE A 399 16.03 -6.21 -20.05
CA ILE A 399 17.09 -6.77 -20.89
C ILE A 399 16.42 -7.48 -22.06
N TYR A 400 16.72 -7.01 -23.27
CA TYR A 400 16.21 -7.56 -24.52
C TYR A 400 17.38 -7.83 -25.46
N TYR A 401 17.60 -9.10 -25.80
CA TYR A 401 18.77 -9.58 -26.56
C TYR A 401 20.12 -9.04 -26.04
N GLY A 402 20.29 -9.01 -24.72
CA GLY A 402 21.51 -8.54 -24.06
C GLY A 402 21.68 -7.01 -24.00
N ILE A 403 20.74 -6.25 -24.56
CA ILE A 403 20.71 -4.79 -24.46
C ILE A 403 19.84 -4.39 -23.26
N THR A 404 20.35 -3.49 -22.43
CA THR A 404 19.68 -2.99 -21.24
C THR A 404 18.95 -1.69 -21.53
N TYR A 405 17.67 -1.63 -21.17
CA TYR A 405 16.78 -0.48 -21.29
C TYR A 405 16.28 -0.09 -19.91
N LYS A 406 16.29 1.21 -19.57
CA LYS A 406 15.73 1.69 -18.31
C LYS A 406 14.21 1.70 -18.39
N GLY A 407 13.55 0.98 -17.48
CA GLY A 407 12.10 0.97 -17.32
C GLY A 407 11.65 1.61 -16.00
N ILE A 408 10.35 1.62 -15.78
CA ILE A 408 9.70 2.22 -14.61
C ILE A 408 8.78 1.21 -13.96
N ILE A 409 8.75 1.18 -12.63
CA ILE A 409 7.75 0.44 -11.88
C ILE A 409 6.77 1.42 -11.28
N SER A 410 5.49 1.26 -11.58
CA SER A 410 4.41 2.07 -11.04
C SER A 410 3.21 1.18 -10.74
N ASN A 411 2.65 1.29 -9.53
CA ASN A 411 1.51 0.47 -9.09
C ASN A 411 1.71 -1.04 -9.30
N ARG A 412 2.91 -1.57 -9.04
CA ARG A 412 3.32 -2.98 -9.26
C ARG A 412 3.45 -3.41 -10.73
N ASP A 413 3.11 -2.54 -11.68
CA ASP A 413 3.31 -2.77 -13.10
C ASP A 413 4.68 -2.27 -13.56
N PHE A 414 5.26 -2.98 -14.51
CA PHE A 414 6.52 -2.60 -15.14
C PHE A 414 6.26 -2.00 -16.52
N PHE A 415 6.84 -0.83 -16.74
CA PHE A 415 6.70 -0.08 -17.97
C PHE A 415 8.05 0.02 -18.67
N ILE A 416 8.05 -0.25 -19.97
CA ILE A 416 9.22 -0.16 -20.83
C ILE A 416 9.20 1.14 -21.65
N PRO A 417 10.37 1.69 -22.01
CA PRO A 417 10.42 2.92 -22.81
C PRO A 417 9.92 2.66 -24.24
N ARG A 418 9.42 3.71 -24.90
CA ARG A 418 8.91 3.65 -26.29
C ARG A 418 9.89 2.98 -27.26
N GLU A 419 11.17 3.29 -27.15
CA GLU A 419 12.23 2.74 -28.00
C GLU A 419 12.30 1.21 -27.94
N LEU A 420 12.13 0.63 -26.74
CA LEU A 420 12.15 -0.81 -26.55
C LEU A 420 10.89 -1.42 -27.15
N LEU A 421 9.72 -0.81 -26.93
CA LEU A 421 8.48 -1.28 -27.52
C LEU A 421 8.56 -1.33 -29.05
N ILE A 422 9.07 -0.28 -29.69
CA ILE A 422 9.23 -0.23 -31.15
C ILE A 422 10.16 -1.34 -31.63
N LYS A 423 11.30 -1.50 -30.97
CA LYS A 423 12.26 -2.57 -31.32
C LYS A 423 11.62 -3.94 -31.20
N MET A 424 10.91 -4.18 -30.11
CA MET A 424 10.17 -5.42 -29.88
C MET A 424 9.18 -5.67 -31.02
N LEU A 425 8.29 -4.73 -31.34
CA LEU A 425 7.29 -4.88 -32.41
C LEU A 425 7.93 -5.11 -33.79
N SER A 426 8.98 -4.34 -34.10
CA SER A 426 9.72 -4.45 -35.36
C SER A 426 10.35 -5.83 -35.55
N ASP A 427 10.92 -6.43 -34.51
CA ASP A 427 11.53 -7.77 -34.59
C ASP A 427 10.50 -8.87 -34.93
N TYR A 428 9.20 -8.57 -34.84
CA TYR A 428 8.08 -9.48 -35.12
C TYR A 428 7.30 -9.09 -36.38
N GLN A 429 7.77 -8.06 -37.10
CA GLN A 429 7.06 -7.52 -38.27
C GLN A 429 5.61 -7.11 -37.93
N ILE A 430 5.35 -6.77 -36.67
CA ILE A 430 4.07 -6.20 -36.24
C ILE A 430 4.20 -4.71 -36.49
N ASP A 431 3.45 -4.17 -37.46
CA ASP A 431 3.36 -2.73 -37.63
C ASP A 431 2.59 -2.14 -36.43
N PRO A 432 3.20 -1.26 -35.61
CA PRO A 432 2.50 -0.61 -34.50
C PRO A 432 1.28 0.22 -34.95
N PHE A 433 1.18 0.54 -36.23
CA PHE A 433 0.13 1.35 -36.85
C PHE A 433 -0.87 0.54 -37.69
N ASP A 434 -0.63 -0.75 -37.96
CA ASP A 434 -1.68 -1.63 -38.49
C ASP A 434 -2.52 -2.14 -37.32
N ASN A 435 -3.81 -1.78 -37.31
CA ASN A 435 -4.93 -2.21 -36.45
C ASN A 435 -4.73 -3.45 -35.54
N CYS A 436 -3.73 -3.44 -34.65
CA CYS A 436 -3.63 -4.39 -33.56
C CYS A 436 -4.40 -3.78 -32.40
N ASP A 437 -5.64 -4.22 -32.21
CA ASP A 437 -6.46 -3.92 -31.03
C ASP A 437 -5.71 -4.16 -29.71
N CYS A 438 -4.64 -4.98 -29.76
CA CYS A 438 -3.71 -5.25 -28.68
C CYS A 438 -2.94 -4.01 -28.18
N LEU A 439 -2.56 -3.06 -29.04
CA LEU A 439 -1.77 -1.88 -28.67
C LEU A 439 -2.65 -0.72 -28.17
N ALA A 440 -3.88 -0.61 -28.70
CA ALA A 440 -4.83 0.44 -28.34
C ALA A 440 -5.26 0.42 -26.85
N THR A 441 -5.03 -0.70 -26.16
CA THR A 441 -5.41 -0.92 -24.76
C THR A 441 -4.22 -0.94 -23.79
N ILE A 442 -3.00 -0.67 -24.28
CA ILE A 442 -1.81 -0.61 -23.45
C ILE A 442 -1.87 0.64 -22.57
N GLN A 443 -1.71 0.42 -21.27
CA GLN A 443 -1.59 1.52 -20.33
C GLN A 443 -0.28 2.26 -20.56
N ILE A 444 -0.37 3.59 -20.70
CA ILE A 444 0.77 4.47 -20.93
C ILE A 444 1.02 5.29 -19.68
N LEU A 445 2.29 5.42 -19.31
CA LEU A 445 2.76 6.28 -18.24
C LEU A 445 3.66 7.36 -18.85
N LEU A 446 3.34 8.63 -18.59
CA LEU A 446 4.21 9.76 -18.97
C LEU A 446 5.06 10.13 -17.75
N GLN A 447 6.37 10.06 -17.89
CA GLN A 447 7.30 10.48 -16.85
C GLN A 447 8.47 11.23 -17.48
N GLU A 448 8.81 12.41 -16.95
CA GLU A 448 9.92 13.24 -17.45
C GLU A 448 9.85 13.53 -18.97
N ASN A 449 8.62 13.71 -19.49
CA ASN A 449 8.34 13.95 -20.91
C ASN A 449 8.61 12.73 -21.85
N GLU A 450 8.86 11.55 -21.28
CA GLU A 450 9.02 10.28 -22.00
C GLU A 450 7.81 9.37 -21.77
N LEU A 451 7.43 8.63 -22.82
CA LEU A 451 6.32 7.68 -22.78
C LEU A 451 6.81 6.27 -22.45
N TYR A 452 6.20 5.69 -21.44
CA TYR A 452 6.44 4.34 -20.97
C TYR A 452 5.19 3.47 -21.12
N TYR A 453 5.38 2.20 -21.47
CA TYR A 453 4.30 1.31 -21.89
C TYR A 453 4.26 0.08 -20.99
N ASN A 454 3.08 -0.22 -20.42
CA ASN A 454 2.88 -1.36 -19.54
C ASN A 454 3.06 -2.67 -20.30
N ILE A 455 4.02 -3.50 -19.88
CA ILE A 455 4.30 -4.77 -20.55
C ILE A 455 3.34 -5.90 -20.18
N SER A 456 2.60 -5.75 -19.07
CA SER A 456 1.66 -6.76 -18.56
C SER A 456 0.54 -7.08 -19.56
N ARG A 457 0.29 -6.19 -20.54
CA ARG A 457 -0.72 -6.36 -21.61
C ARG A 457 -0.15 -6.75 -22.98
N LEU A 458 1.15 -7.07 -23.07
CA LEU A 458 1.78 -7.67 -24.26
C LEU A 458 2.02 -9.21 -24.20
N PRO A 459 1.29 -10.02 -23.39
CA PRO A 459 1.72 -11.39 -23.03
C PRO A 459 1.63 -12.42 -24.17
N ASN A 460 1.00 -12.07 -25.29
CA ASN A 460 0.89 -12.98 -26.44
C ASN A 460 2.16 -13.00 -27.29
N CYS A 461 2.99 -11.95 -27.25
CA CYS A 461 4.17 -11.83 -28.10
C CYS A 461 5.48 -12.17 -27.38
N TYR A 462 5.52 -12.09 -26.03
CA TYR A 462 6.76 -12.23 -25.25
C TYR A 462 6.57 -13.00 -23.96
N LYS A 463 7.65 -13.63 -23.50
CA LYS A 463 7.79 -14.19 -22.16
C LYS A 463 8.59 -13.22 -21.31
N VAL A 464 7.99 -12.74 -20.22
CA VAL A 464 8.67 -11.86 -19.26
C VAL A 464 9.19 -12.71 -18.10
N THR A 465 10.52 -12.79 -17.97
CA THR A 465 11.16 -13.42 -16.79
C THR A 465 11.68 -12.32 -15.86
N LYS A 466 11.19 -12.29 -14.62
CA LYS A 466 11.60 -11.30 -13.61
C LYS A 466 12.76 -11.85 -12.77
N LYS A 467 13.81 -11.07 -12.55
CA LYS A 467 14.91 -11.39 -11.63
C LYS A 467 15.20 -10.22 -10.69
N TYR A 468 15.91 -10.53 -9.60
CA TYR A 468 16.40 -9.55 -8.63
C TYR A 468 15.30 -8.64 -8.07
N TYR A 469 14.24 -9.23 -7.48
CA TYR A 469 13.13 -8.48 -6.88
C TYR A 469 12.47 -7.45 -7.82
N ASN A 470 12.11 -7.89 -9.03
CA ASN A 470 11.48 -7.03 -10.04
C ASN A 470 12.37 -5.85 -10.49
N THR A 471 13.70 -5.94 -10.38
CA THR A 471 14.59 -4.89 -10.92
C THR A 471 15.03 -5.20 -12.34
N ILE A 472 15.08 -6.48 -12.75
CA ILE A 472 15.51 -6.88 -14.07
C ILE A 472 14.43 -7.75 -14.73
N PHE A 473 14.00 -7.33 -15.90
CA PHE A 473 13.00 -8.02 -16.71
C PHE A 473 13.65 -8.52 -17.99
N PHE A 474 13.76 -9.84 -18.14
CA PHE A 474 14.20 -10.45 -19.38
C PHE A 474 12.99 -10.64 -20.28
N LEU A 475 13.10 -10.13 -21.49
CA LEU A 475 12.05 -10.19 -22.49
C LEU A 475 12.48 -11.20 -23.55
N ASP A 476 11.96 -12.42 -23.42
CA ASP A 476 12.26 -13.50 -24.33
C ASP A 476 11.14 -13.65 -25.37
N LYS A 477 11.53 -14.13 -26.55
CA LYS A 477 10.59 -14.40 -27.62
C LYS A 477 9.60 -15.49 -27.22
N LYS A 478 8.31 -15.21 -27.38
CA LYS A 478 7.27 -16.24 -27.37
C LYS A 478 6.96 -16.56 -28.84
N MET A 479 7.05 -17.83 -29.23
CA MET A 479 6.46 -18.22 -30.51
C MET A 479 4.95 -18.06 -30.35
N CYS A 480 4.34 -17.15 -31.11
CA CYS A 480 2.89 -17.19 -31.30
C CYS A 480 2.57 -18.58 -31.88
N PRO A 481 1.59 -19.31 -31.32
CA PRO A 481 1.07 -20.51 -31.96
C PRO A 481 0.49 -20.19 -33.34
#